data_AF-A0A0H3A815-F1
#
_entry.id   AF-A0A0H3A815-F1
#
_cell.length_a   1.000
_cell.length_b   1.000
_cell.length_c   1.000
_cell.angle_alpha   90.00
_cell.angle_beta   90.00
_cell.angle_gamma   90.00
#
_symmetry.space_group_name_H-M   'P 1'
#
loop_
_entity.id
_entity.type
_entity.pdbx_description
1 polymer ?
#
loop_
_entity_poly.entity_id
_entity_poly.type
_entity_poly.pdbx_seq_one_letter_code
_entity_poly.pdbx_strand_id
1 'polypeptide(L)'
;MPSCLHCRTIRVAALCLLLLLNACVADMSGPERHLETSAPARVYDDSTPVQVFDAYTLSTFMGRHAEACAKAGLTPAQLKSAEQQTFAAGDWRPDDYGQALRQRLDLRSFPSLLTGFTNDSQRTHLAPSWQTVQLDKTAYTGRTDDLECTYVVFATADWNGNGVRDWLVLHTQQSPHDRTLRLAFWLVITDPQPKGGLLQAQLLAIDEYEGLAARSIPAGEARDYVAGILNDRILPAAGRPASAPR
;
A
#
# COMPACT_ATOMS: atom_id res chain seq x y z
N MET A 1 21.00 -16.67 44.12
CA MET A 1 21.88 -15.97 43.15
C MET A 1 22.45 -16.99 42.18
N PRO A 2 22.60 -16.74 40.87
CA PRO A 2 21.96 -15.72 40.00
C PRO A 2 21.05 -16.40 38.94
N SER A 3 19.88 -15.84 38.56
CA SER A 3 19.59 -14.76 37.59
C SER A 3 19.80 -15.13 36.11
N CYS A 4 18.72 -15.06 35.31
CA CYS A 4 18.67 -14.54 33.93
C CYS A 4 17.19 -14.47 33.50
N LEU A 5 16.51 -13.34 33.74
CA LEU A 5 16.16 -12.36 32.69
C LEU A 5 15.98 -13.00 31.31
N HIS A 6 14.74 -13.06 30.80
CA HIS A 6 14.32 -13.00 29.38
C HIS A 6 12.79 -13.09 29.19
N CYS A 7 12.01 -13.18 30.28
CA CYS A 7 10.55 -13.34 30.26
C CYS A 7 9.72 -12.05 29.97
N ARG A 8 10.22 -11.11 29.16
CA ARG A 8 9.48 -9.84 28.88
C ARG A 8 9.45 -9.31 27.45
N THR A 9 9.98 -10.01 26.44
CA THR A 9 10.07 -9.45 25.07
C THR A 9 9.16 -10.11 24.02
N ILE A 10 8.34 -11.09 24.39
CA ILE A 10 7.55 -11.90 23.43
C ILE A 10 6.15 -11.32 23.15
N ARG A 11 5.76 -10.19 23.76
CA ARG A 11 4.40 -9.61 23.65
C ARG A 11 4.24 -8.42 22.69
N VAL A 12 5.24 -8.09 21.87
CA VAL A 12 5.16 -6.94 20.94
C VAL A 12 5.01 -7.35 19.47
N ALA A 13 5.32 -8.59 19.08
CA ALA A 13 5.22 -9.03 17.69
C ALA A 13 3.82 -9.51 17.26
N ALA A 14 2.88 -9.65 18.20
CA ALA A 14 1.53 -10.16 17.93
C ALA A 14 0.49 -9.07 17.61
N LEU A 15 0.87 -7.77 17.61
CA LEU A 15 -0.09 -6.67 17.49
C LEU A 15 -0.26 -6.12 16.06
N CYS A 16 0.69 -6.34 15.15
CA CYS A 16 0.47 -6.09 13.71
C CYS A 16 -0.30 -7.21 13.00
N LEU A 17 -0.62 -8.29 13.73
CA LEU A 17 -1.50 -9.37 13.30
C LEU A 17 -2.98 -8.93 13.16
N LEU A 18 -3.29 -7.66 13.44
CA LEU A 18 -4.65 -7.20 13.75
C LEU A 18 -5.29 -6.21 12.77
N LEU A 19 -4.68 -5.83 11.65
CA LEU A 19 -5.43 -4.96 10.74
C LEU A 19 -6.30 -5.68 9.72
N LEU A 20 -6.02 -6.92 9.31
CA LEU A 20 -6.81 -7.53 8.23
C LEU A 20 -6.82 -9.08 8.25
N LEU A 21 -6.91 -9.71 9.42
CA LEU A 21 -7.34 -11.12 9.52
C LEU A 21 -8.85 -11.16 9.72
N ASN A 22 -9.53 -11.68 8.70
CA ASN A 22 -10.80 -12.39 8.76
C ASN A 22 -11.45 -12.49 10.16
N ALA A 23 -12.52 -11.71 10.36
CA ALA A 23 -13.61 -12.14 11.21
C ALA A 23 -14.26 -13.40 10.59
N CYS A 24 -13.71 -14.56 10.93
CA CYS A 24 -14.36 -15.87 10.88
C CYS A 24 -14.38 -16.32 12.36
N VAL A 25 -15.46 -16.74 13.03
CA VAL A 25 -16.54 -17.69 12.69
C VAL A 25 -17.69 -17.55 13.72
N ALA A 26 -18.92 -17.76 13.26
CA ALA A 26 -20.14 -18.23 13.95
C ALA A 26 -20.70 -17.56 15.23
N ASP A 27 -21.91 -17.02 15.05
CA ASP A 27 -23.15 -17.33 15.78
C ASP A 27 -23.05 -17.55 17.31
N MET A 28 -23.18 -16.46 18.06
CA MET A 28 -23.88 -16.47 19.36
C MET A 28 -24.69 -15.18 19.47
N SER A 29 -26.01 -15.35 19.42
CA SER A 29 -27.04 -14.32 19.56
C SER A 29 -26.81 -13.37 20.74
N GLY A 30 -26.53 -12.10 20.45
CA GLY A 30 -26.43 -10.99 21.40
C GLY A 30 -26.46 -9.66 20.65
N PRO A 31 -26.99 -8.57 21.25
CA PRO A 31 -27.39 -7.37 20.51
C PRO A 31 -26.17 -6.69 19.87
N GLU A 32 -26.30 -6.38 18.58
CA GLU A 32 -25.29 -5.74 17.73
C GLU A 32 -24.74 -4.46 18.37
N ARG A 33 -23.54 -4.54 18.94
CA ARG A 33 -22.70 -3.37 19.11
C ARG A 33 -21.94 -3.20 17.81
N HIS A 34 -22.34 -2.21 17.01
CA HIS A 34 -21.50 -1.67 15.95
C HIS A 34 -20.14 -1.28 16.57
N LEU A 35 -19.13 -2.11 16.33
CA LEU A 35 -17.74 -1.72 16.52
C LEU A 35 -17.42 -0.75 15.38
N GLU A 36 -17.48 0.55 15.69
CA GLU A 36 -16.81 1.55 14.88
C GLU A 36 -15.34 1.14 14.77
N THR A 37 -14.96 0.63 13.60
CA THR A 37 -13.56 0.43 13.24
C THR A 37 -13.00 1.82 12.97
N SER A 38 -12.50 2.47 14.02
CA SER A 38 -11.79 3.73 13.87
C SER A 38 -10.58 3.47 12.97
N ALA A 39 -10.58 4.07 11.79
CA ALA A 39 -9.42 4.07 10.91
C ALA A 39 -8.20 4.56 11.71
N PRO A 40 -7.00 3.98 11.51
CA PRO A 40 -5.82 4.45 12.21
C PRO A 40 -5.61 5.94 11.90
N ALA A 41 -5.39 6.75 12.94
CA ALA A 41 -5.22 8.19 12.78
C ALA A 41 -3.77 8.53 12.40
N ARG A 42 -3.57 9.55 11.57
CA ARG A 42 -2.23 10.07 11.25
C ARG A 42 -1.47 10.41 12.53
N VAL A 43 -0.16 10.10 12.56
CA VAL A 43 0.74 10.43 13.68
C VAL A 43 1.00 11.94 13.74
N TYR A 44 1.04 12.59 12.57
CA TYR A 44 1.34 14.01 12.41
C TYR A 44 0.17 14.76 11.76
N ASP A 45 0.00 16.02 12.13
CA ASP A 45 -0.98 16.90 11.50
C ASP A 45 -0.48 17.45 10.16
N ASP A 46 -1.35 18.21 9.49
CA ASP A 46 -1.06 18.75 8.17
C ASP A 46 0.04 19.83 8.15
N SER A 47 0.43 20.36 9.30
CA SER A 47 1.50 21.36 9.41
C SER A 47 2.90 20.73 9.41
N THR A 48 2.99 19.42 9.65
CA THR A 48 4.28 18.73 9.73
C THR A 48 4.80 18.41 8.31
N PRO A 49 6.10 18.66 8.03
CA PRO A 49 6.70 18.35 6.73
C PRO A 49 6.69 16.87 6.37
N VAL A 50 6.97 16.03 7.36
CA VAL A 50 6.86 14.58 7.24
C VAL A 50 5.53 14.16 7.85
N GLN A 51 4.68 13.52 7.06
CA GLN A 51 3.46 12.89 7.55
C GLN A 51 3.65 11.38 7.49
N VAL A 52 3.27 10.69 8.56
CA VAL A 52 3.36 9.23 8.68
C VAL A 52 2.07 8.75 9.30
N PHE A 53 1.50 7.73 8.68
CA PHE A 53 0.29 7.09 9.14
C PHE A 53 0.56 6.18 10.34
N ASP A 54 1.61 5.37 10.28
CA ASP A 54 2.12 4.61 11.43
C ASP A 54 3.66 4.48 11.40
N ALA A 55 4.33 5.02 12.43
CA ALA A 55 5.79 5.08 12.50
C ALA A 55 6.43 3.70 12.72
N TYR A 56 5.75 2.79 13.43
CA TYR A 56 6.27 1.44 13.67
C TYR A 56 6.33 0.63 12.37
N THR A 57 5.25 0.63 11.60
CA THR A 57 5.19 -0.05 10.31
C THR A 57 6.14 0.60 9.31
N LEU A 58 6.28 1.94 9.29
CA LEU A 58 7.29 2.60 8.44
C LEU A 58 8.70 2.09 8.77
N SER A 59 9.09 2.10 10.04
CA SER A 59 10.41 1.63 10.48
C SER A 59 10.63 0.15 10.16
N THR A 60 9.61 -0.68 10.36
CA THR A 60 9.66 -2.12 10.05
C THR A 60 9.84 -2.35 8.55
N PHE A 61 9.08 -1.63 7.71
CA PHE A 61 9.22 -1.66 6.25
C PHE A 61 10.62 -1.22 5.82
N MET A 62 11.08 -0.06 6.29
CA MET A 62 12.40 0.47 5.94
C MET A 62 13.54 -0.45 6.39
N GLY A 63 13.39 -1.13 7.52
CA GLY A 63 14.35 -2.13 7.98
C GLY A 63 14.38 -3.37 7.10
N ARG A 64 13.20 -3.88 6.69
CA ARG A 64 13.09 -5.06 5.82
C ARG A 64 13.55 -4.81 4.39
N HIS A 65 13.33 -3.59 3.88
CA HIS A 65 13.60 -3.21 2.50
C HIS A 65 14.64 -2.09 2.38
N ALA A 66 15.66 -2.12 3.25
CA ALA A 66 16.63 -1.02 3.38
C ALA A 66 17.30 -0.63 2.06
N GLU A 67 17.67 -1.59 1.22
CA GLU A 67 18.31 -1.31 -0.08
C GLU A 67 17.34 -0.60 -1.05
N ALA A 68 16.10 -1.09 -1.17
CA ALA A 68 15.09 -0.48 -2.04
C ALA A 68 14.72 0.92 -1.55
N CYS A 69 14.58 1.09 -0.23
CA CYS A 69 14.31 2.38 0.39
C CYS A 69 15.47 3.36 0.16
N ALA A 70 16.72 2.92 0.36
CA ALA A 70 17.90 3.76 0.12
C ALA A 70 18.00 4.22 -1.35
N LYS A 71 17.73 3.34 -2.32
CA LYS A 71 17.69 3.70 -3.75
C LYS A 71 16.62 4.75 -4.07
N ALA A 72 15.53 4.78 -3.31
CA ALA A 72 14.44 5.73 -3.48
C ALA A 72 14.56 6.98 -2.59
N GLY A 73 15.64 7.15 -1.83
CA GLY A 73 15.80 8.28 -0.91
C GLY A 73 14.97 8.16 0.39
N LEU A 74 14.40 6.98 0.67
CA LEU A 74 13.69 6.68 1.91
C LEU A 74 14.66 6.15 2.97
N THR A 75 15.49 7.00 3.58
CA THR A 75 16.29 6.61 4.77
C THR A 75 15.93 7.42 6.01
N PRO A 76 16.24 6.95 7.23
CA PRO A 76 16.02 7.73 8.45
C PRO A 76 16.72 9.10 8.42
N ALA A 77 17.88 9.20 7.76
CA ALA A 77 18.59 10.47 7.60
C ALA A 77 17.83 11.43 6.67
N GLN A 78 17.34 10.94 5.53
CA GLN A 78 16.53 11.74 4.60
C GLN A 78 15.21 12.18 5.23
N LEU A 79 14.53 11.29 5.96
CA LEU A 79 13.32 11.65 6.70
C LEU A 79 13.57 12.77 7.72
N LYS A 80 14.66 12.65 8.50
CA LYS A 80 15.05 13.69 9.46
C LYS A 80 15.40 15.02 8.78
N SER A 81 16.07 14.96 7.62
CA SER A 81 16.33 16.16 6.82
C SER A 81 15.03 16.76 6.29
N ALA A 82 14.07 15.93 5.88
CA ALA A 82 12.78 16.38 5.37
C ALA A 82 11.92 17.08 6.43
N GLU A 83 12.05 16.69 7.71
CA GLU A 83 11.41 17.39 8.83
C GLU A 83 11.84 18.87 8.96
N GLN A 84 13.01 19.22 8.42
CA GLN A 84 13.59 20.57 8.50
C GLN A 84 13.37 21.40 7.23
N GLN A 85 12.79 20.80 6.19
CA GLN A 85 12.61 21.46 4.90
C GLN A 85 11.41 22.40 4.91
N THR A 86 11.53 23.44 4.10
CA THR A 86 10.42 24.32 3.73
C THR A 86 9.97 23.95 2.33
N PHE A 87 8.67 23.86 2.11
CA PHE A 87 8.12 23.43 0.83
C PHE A 87 8.08 24.55 -0.20
N ALA A 88 8.28 24.19 -1.46
CA ALA A 88 8.17 25.08 -2.60
C ALA A 88 6.69 25.40 -2.91
N ALA A 89 6.45 26.44 -3.70
CA ALA A 89 5.10 26.80 -4.16
C ALA A 89 4.42 25.72 -5.03
N GLY A 90 5.19 24.74 -5.52
CA GLY A 90 4.72 23.58 -6.26
C GLY A 90 4.35 22.36 -5.41
N ASP A 91 4.55 22.42 -4.08
CA ASP A 91 4.15 21.34 -3.17
C ASP A 91 2.62 21.19 -3.18
N TRP A 92 2.16 20.04 -3.66
CA TRP A 92 0.74 19.78 -3.75
C TRP A 92 0.27 18.84 -2.64
N ARG A 93 -0.59 19.40 -1.80
CA ARG A 93 -1.35 18.66 -0.79
C ARG A 93 -2.83 18.63 -1.19
N PRO A 94 -3.37 17.51 -1.69
CA PRO A 94 -4.81 17.39 -1.86
C PRO A 94 -5.52 17.40 -0.51
N ASP A 95 -6.74 17.93 -0.48
CA ASP A 95 -7.62 17.82 0.69
C ASP A 95 -8.05 16.37 0.97
N ASP A 96 -8.02 15.54 -0.07
CA ASP A 96 -8.37 14.13 -0.06
C ASP A 96 -7.40 13.32 -0.95
N TYR A 97 -6.49 12.60 -0.31
CA TYR A 97 -5.53 11.75 -1.00
C TYR A 97 -6.18 10.49 -1.59
N GLY A 98 -7.20 9.92 -0.93
CA GLY A 98 -7.92 8.77 -1.45
C GLY A 98 -8.59 9.10 -2.79
N GLN A 99 -9.19 10.28 -2.88
CA GLN A 99 -9.81 10.76 -4.11
C GLN A 99 -8.77 11.04 -5.19
N ALA A 100 -7.62 11.62 -4.84
CA ALA A 100 -6.51 11.80 -5.78
C ALA A 100 -6.02 10.45 -6.35
N LEU A 101 -5.82 9.45 -5.50
CA LEU A 101 -5.43 8.10 -5.91
C LEU A 101 -6.48 7.46 -6.83
N ARG A 102 -7.76 7.50 -6.44
CA ARG A 102 -8.86 6.97 -7.26
C ARG A 102 -8.92 7.61 -8.64
N GLN A 103 -8.81 8.93 -8.70
CA GLN A 103 -9.00 9.68 -9.94
C GLN A 103 -7.79 9.59 -10.88
N ARG A 104 -6.58 9.50 -10.34
CA ARG A 104 -5.36 9.82 -11.10
C ARG A 104 -4.28 8.75 -11.07
N LEU A 105 -4.29 7.79 -10.16
CA LEU A 105 -3.26 6.74 -10.15
C LEU A 105 -3.28 5.96 -11.48
N ASP A 106 -2.15 5.95 -12.19
CA ASP A 106 -2.00 5.14 -13.40
C ASP A 106 -1.87 3.67 -13.02
N LEU A 107 -2.90 2.88 -13.33
CA LEU A 107 -2.93 1.45 -12.99
C LEU A 107 -1.87 0.62 -13.75
N ARG A 108 -1.14 1.24 -14.68
CA ARG A 108 -0.11 0.61 -15.51
C ARG A 108 1.33 0.96 -15.08
N SER A 109 1.52 1.90 -14.15
CA SER A 109 2.85 2.41 -13.85
C SER A 109 3.74 1.43 -13.05
N PHE A 110 3.15 0.40 -12.45
CA PHE A 110 3.83 -0.57 -11.60
C PHE A 110 3.41 -2.02 -11.92
N PRO A 111 4.29 -3.01 -11.73
CA PRO A 111 3.91 -4.42 -11.87
C PRO A 111 2.85 -4.82 -10.83
N SER A 112 1.70 -5.34 -11.29
CA SER A 112 0.63 -5.79 -10.39
C SER A 112 -0.41 -6.68 -11.10
N LEU A 113 -1.29 -7.32 -10.31
CA LEU A 113 -2.38 -8.16 -10.83
C LEU A 113 -3.40 -7.36 -11.63
N LEU A 114 -3.45 -6.03 -11.47
CA LEU A 114 -4.34 -5.15 -12.24
C LEU A 114 -4.16 -5.34 -13.74
N THR A 115 -2.95 -5.64 -14.21
CA THR A 115 -2.65 -5.82 -15.63
C THR A 115 -3.43 -6.98 -16.28
N GLY A 116 -3.86 -7.98 -15.51
CA GLY A 116 -4.73 -9.07 -16.00
C GLY A 116 -6.22 -8.71 -16.03
N PHE A 117 -6.63 -7.64 -15.33
CA PHE A 117 -8.03 -7.24 -15.15
C PHE A 117 -8.36 -5.89 -15.75
N THR A 118 -7.35 -5.14 -16.19
CA THR A 118 -7.47 -3.82 -16.79
C THR A 118 -6.90 -3.83 -18.21
N ASN A 119 -7.44 -2.97 -19.07
CA ASN A 119 -6.96 -2.75 -20.43
C ASN A 119 -6.56 -1.27 -20.67
N ASP A 120 -6.15 -0.94 -21.89
CA ASP A 120 -5.65 0.40 -22.23
C ASP A 120 -6.68 1.53 -22.05
N SER A 121 -7.98 1.20 -22.01
CA SER A 121 -9.05 2.17 -21.72
C SER A 121 -9.22 2.44 -20.21
N GLN A 122 -8.70 1.57 -19.34
CA GLN A 122 -8.87 1.62 -17.89
C GLN A 122 -7.60 2.11 -17.19
N ARG A 123 -7.25 3.37 -17.42
CA ARG A 123 -6.03 3.97 -16.86
C ARG A 123 -6.12 4.30 -15.37
N THR A 124 -7.32 4.44 -14.82
CA THR A 124 -7.60 4.82 -13.43
C THR A 124 -8.81 4.08 -12.89
N HIS A 125 -9.08 4.24 -11.58
CA HIS A 125 -10.24 3.66 -10.90
C HIS A 125 -11.57 4.36 -11.19
N LEU A 126 -11.61 5.29 -12.15
CA LEU A 126 -12.85 5.92 -12.62
C LEU A 126 -13.56 5.10 -13.69
N ALA A 127 -12.92 4.06 -14.22
CA ALA A 127 -13.54 3.20 -15.22
C ALA A 127 -14.78 2.49 -14.62
N PRO A 128 -15.87 2.30 -15.39
CA PRO A 128 -17.14 1.74 -14.89
C PRO A 128 -17.05 0.35 -14.25
N SER A 129 -15.99 -0.40 -14.55
CA SER A 129 -15.74 -1.71 -13.96
C SER A 129 -15.37 -1.66 -12.46
N TRP A 130 -14.97 -0.49 -11.96
CA TRP A 130 -14.54 -0.31 -10.58
C TRP A 130 -15.68 0.20 -9.71
N GLN A 131 -15.98 -0.54 -8.65
CA GLN A 131 -16.83 -0.10 -7.56
C GLN A 131 -15.97 0.45 -6.42
N THR A 132 -16.32 1.64 -5.91
CA THR A 132 -15.72 2.18 -4.68
C THR A 132 -16.34 1.47 -3.47
N VAL A 133 -15.48 0.87 -2.64
CA VAL A 133 -15.85 0.20 -1.38
C VAL A 133 -15.66 1.15 -0.20
N GLN A 134 -14.51 1.81 -0.16
CA GLN A 134 -14.15 2.78 0.86
C GLN A 134 -13.41 3.95 0.21
N LEU A 135 -13.68 5.15 0.71
CA LEU A 135 -12.99 6.36 0.30
C LEU A 135 -12.93 7.30 1.50
N ASP A 136 -11.72 7.66 1.90
CA ASP A 136 -11.44 8.65 2.92
C ASP A 136 -10.23 9.50 2.54
N LYS A 137 -9.93 10.50 3.37
CA LYS A 137 -8.85 11.47 3.12
C LYS A 137 -7.47 10.87 2.90
N THR A 138 -7.24 9.63 3.33
CA THR A 138 -5.93 8.96 3.28
C THR A 138 -5.93 7.68 2.44
N ALA A 139 -7.10 7.10 2.22
CA ALA A 139 -7.22 5.78 1.63
C ALA A 139 -8.36 5.66 0.62
N TYR A 140 -8.16 4.75 -0.33
CA TYR A 140 -9.15 4.35 -1.31
C TYR A 140 -9.16 2.83 -1.44
N THR A 141 -10.35 2.24 -1.36
CA THR A 141 -10.59 0.83 -1.67
C THR A 141 -11.54 0.73 -2.85
N GLY A 142 -11.08 0.06 -3.91
CA GLY A 142 -11.85 -0.25 -5.09
C GLY A 142 -11.93 -1.75 -5.33
N ARG A 143 -13.02 -2.22 -5.91
CA ARG A 143 -13.16 -3.61 -6.34
C ARG A 143 -13.74 -3.75 -7.73
N THR A 144 -13.37 -4.85 -8.37
CA THR A 144 -14.00 -5.45 -9.53
C THR A 144 -14.48 -6.84 -9.12
N ASP A 145 -15.11 -7.59 -10.04
CA ASP A 145 -15.50 -8.98 -9.77
C ASP A 145 -14.30 -9.91 -9.50
N ASP A 146 -13.11 -9.54 -9.94
CA ASP A 146 -11.93 -10.41 -9.88
C ASP A 146 -10.79 -9.90 -8.98
N LEU A 147 -10.90 -8.66 -8.51
CA LEU A 147 -9.82 -8.03 -7.76
C LEU A 147 -10.36 -6.94 -6.84
N GLU A 148 -9.93 -6.99 -5.59
CA GLU A 148 -10.02 -5.89 -4.63
C GLU A 148 -8.65 -5.24 -4.44
N CYS A 149 -8.65 -3.92 -4.42
CA CYS A 149 -7.47 -3.09 -4.30
C CYS A 149 -7.68 -2.02 -3.22
N THR A 150 -6.80 -1.99 -2.23
CA THR A 150 -6.75 -0.91 -1.24
C THR A 150 -5.47 -0.11 -1.47
N TYR A 151 -5.54 1.21 -1.32
CA TYR A 151 -4.43 2.13 -1.40
C TYR A 151 -4.49 3.05 -0.19
N VAL A 152 -3.37 3.21 0.51
CA VAL A 152 -3.24 4.10 1.66
C VAL A 152 -2.01 4.97 1.45
N VAL A 153 -2.16 6.30 1.48
CA VAL A 153 -1.01 7.20 1.57
C VAL A 153 -0.43 7.05 2.97
N PHE A 154 0.64 6.27 3.05
CA PHE A 154 1.25 5.82 4.29
C PHE A 154 2.19 6.87 4.87
N ALA A 155 2.93 7.57 4.00
CA ALA A 155 3.74 8.70 4.40
C ALA A 155 3.92 9.72 3.27
N THR A 156 4.18 10.98 3.62
CA THR A 156 4.54 12.04 2.67
C THR A 156 5.76 12.79 3.19
N ALA A 157 6.77 12.96 2.35
CA ALA A 157 7.98 13.73 2.65
C ALA A 157 8.65 14.17 1.33
N ASP A 158 9.58 15.11 1.38
CA ASP A 158 10.45 15.44 0.24
C ASP A 158 11.76 14.63 0.34
N TRP A 159 11.69 13.38 -0.11
CA TRP A 159 12.79 12.41 0.00
C TRP A 159 13.88 12.65 -1.07
N ASN A 160 13.53 13.35 -2.16
CA ASN A 160 14.43 13.66 -3.27
C ASN A 160 15.09 15.05 -3.14
N GLY A 161 14.60 15.90 -2.23
CA GLY A 161 15.20 17.17 -1.84
C GLY A 161 14.83 18.36 -2.73
N ASN A 162 13.77 18.27 -3.53
CA ASN A 162 13.37 19.32 -4.48
C ASN A 162 12.32 20.31 -3.93
N GLY A 163 11.89 20.14 -2.68
CA GLY A 163 10.90 20.97 -2.01
C GLY A 163 9.45 20.57 -2.28
N VAL A 164 9.18 19.41 -2.88
CA VAL A 164 7.84 18.85 -3.15
C VAL A 164 7.69 17.50 -2.43
N ARG A 165 6.55 17.25 -1.80
CA ARG A 165 6.32 15.98 -1.10
C ARG A 165 6.05 14.84 -2.07
N ASP A 166 6.89 13.80 -2.06
CA ASP A 166 6.56 12.51 -2.66
C ASP A 166 5.73 11.67 -1.67
N TRP A 167 4.92 10.75 -2.20
CA TRP A 167 4.01 9.92 -1.41
C TRP A 167 4.49 8.48 -1.38
N LEU A 168 4.64 7.93 -0.17
CA LEU A 168 4.74 6.49 0.04
C LEU A 168 3.32 5.94 0.16
N VAL A 169 2.95 5.06 -0.76
CA VAL A 169 1.63 4.44 -0.82
C VAL A 169 1.76 2.95 -0.56
N LEU A 170 1.02 2.46 0.43
CA LEU A 170 0.81 1.03 0.61
C LEU A 170 -0.40 0.61 -0.21
N HIS A 171 -0.18 -0.25 -1.19
CA HIS A 171 -1.21 -0.82 -2.03
C HIS A 171 -1.38 -2.31 -1.72
N THR A 172 -2.58 -2.79 -1.42
CA THR A 172 -2.84 -4.22 -1.26
C THR A 172 -3.76 -4.75 -2.36
N GLN A 173 -3.47 -5.96 -2.84
CA GLN A 173 -4.30 -6.69 -3.79
C GLN A 173 -4.75 -8.01 -3.19
N GLN A 174 -6.04 -8.30 -3.34
CA GLN A 174 -6.64 -9.56 -2.97
C GLN A 174 -7.55 -10.03 -4.11
N SER A 175 -7.38 -11.28 -4.52
CA SER A 175 -8.29 -11.91 -5.47
C SER A 175 -9.36 -12.70 -4.70
N PRO A 176 -10.65 -12.62 -5.08
CA PRO A 176 -11.67 -13.48 -4.50
C PRO A 176 -11.48 -14.95 -4.90
N HIS A 177 -10.76 -15.21 -6.00
CA HIS A 177 -10.47 -16.53 -6.55
C HIS A 177 -9.33 -17.25 -5.84
N ASP A 178 -8.53 -16.52 -5.05
CA ASP A 178 -7.50 -17.06 -4.16
C ASP A 178 -7.41 -16.18 -2.89
N ARG A 179 -8.16 -16.56 -1.86
CA ARG A 179 -8.26 -15.78 -0.62
C ARG A 179 -7.06 -15.94 0.30
N THR A 180 -6.18 -16.91 0.05
CA THR A 180 -4.97 -17.10 0.87
C THR A 180 -3.84 -16.20 0.38
N LEU A 181 -3.86 -15.83 -0.90
CA LEU A 181 -2.93 -14.89 -1.48
C LEU A 181 -3.29 -13.45 -1.12
N ARG A 182 -2.34 -12.76 -0.50
CA ARG A 182 -2.41 -11.31 -0.31
C ARG A 182 -1.08 -10.65 -0.61
N LEU A 183 -1.11 -9.75 -1.58
CA LEU A 183 0.07 -8.99 -1.99
C LEU A 183 -0.03 -7.56 -1.46
N ALA A 184 1.06 -7.07 -0.88
CA ALA A 184 1.26 -5.68 -0.50
C ALA A 184 2.40 -5.09 -1.34
N PHE A 185 2.10 -4.02 -2.07
CA PHE A 185 3.01 -3.28 -2.92
C PHE A 185 3.33 -1.96 -2.21
N TRP A 186 4.61 -1.71 -1.98
CA TRP A 186 5.10 -0.44 -1.48
C TRP A 186 5.48 0.43 -2.67
N LEU A 187 4.71 1.49 -2.88
CA LEU A 187 4.79 2.35 -4.04
C LEU A 187 5.26 3.75 -3.64
N VAL A 188 6.04 4.40 -4.50
CA VAL A 188 6.40 5.82 -4.37
C VAL A 188 5.82 6.59 -5.55
N ILE A 189 5.13 7.68 -5.25
CA ILE A 189 4.67 8.66 -6.24
C ILE A 189 5.50 9.92 -6.04
N THR A 190 6.41 10.19 -6.98
CA THR A 190 7.27 11.38 -6.91
C THR A 190 6.63 12.59 -7.57
N ASP A 191 6.89 13.77 -7.01
CA ASP A 191 6.48 15.08 -7.52
C ASP A 191 5.01 15.17 -7.97
N PRO A 192 4.05 14.74 -7.13
CA PRO A 192 2.65 14.70 -7.52
C PRO A 192 2.14 16.12 -7.81
N GLN A 193 1.66 16.35 -9.02
CA GLN A 193 1.27 17.69 -9.48
C GLN A 193 -0.20 18.01 -9.16
N PRO A 194 -0.55 19.26 -8.81
CA PRO A 194 -1.94 19.66 -8.50
C PRO A 194 -2.87 19.64 -9.70
N LYS A 195 -2.35 20.06 -10.86
CA LYS A 195 -3.07 20.18 -12.13
C LYS A 195 -2.21 19.49 -13.19
N GLY A 196 -2.57 18.26 -13.56
CA GLY A 196 -1.75 17.48 -14.48
C GLY A 196 -2.18 16.01 -14.54
N GLY A 197 -1.52 15.25 -15.43
CA GLY A 197 -1.86 13.89 -15.80
C GLY A 197 -1.84 12.85 -14.67
N LEU A 198 -1.69 11.59 -15.06
CA LEU A 198 -1.79 10.46 -14.14
C LEU A 198 -0.65 10.48 -13.12
N LEU A 199 -0.95 10.11 -11.88
CA LEU A 199 0.05 9.84 -10.85
C LEU A 199 0.79 8.55 -11.23
N GLN A 200 2.09 8.69 -11.47
CA GLN A 200 2.96 7.55 -11.77
C GLN A 200 3.55 7.04 -10.46
N ALA A 201 3.29 5.77 -10.17
CA ALA A 201 3.86 5.06 -9.03
C ALA A 201 5.03 4.19 -9.48
N GLN A 202 6.15 4.28 -8.76
CA GLN A 202 7.27 3.36 -8.83
C GLN A 202 7.14 2.31 -7.71
N LEU A 203 7.45 1.05 -8.03
CA LEU A 203 7.51 -0.02 -7.05
C LEU A 203 8.84 -0.02 -6.27
N LEU A 204 8.76 -0.08 -4.95
CA LEU A 204 9.92 -0.32 -4.08
C LEU A 204 10.07 -1.80 -3.72
N ALA A 205 8.98 -2.42 -3.29
CA ALA A 205 8.99 -3.81 -2.84
C ALA A 205 7.59 -4.41 -2.87
N ILE A 206 7.55 -5.74 -2.91
CA ILE A 206 6.33 -6.51 -2.68
C ILE A 206 6.53 -7.32 -1.40
N ASP A 207 5.56 -7.28 -0.50
CA ASP A 207 5.40 -8.24 0.57
C ASP A 207 4.24 -9.18 0.20
N GLU A 208 4.54 -10.45 0.03
CA GLU A 208 3.54 -11.50 -0.10
C GLU A 208 3.26 -12.10 1.27
N TYR A 209 1.97 -12.16 1.62
CA TYR A 209 1.49 -12.84 2.80
C TYR A 209 0.78 -14.13 2.37
N GLU A 210 1.45 -15.26 2.59
CA GLU A 210 0.83 -16.58 2.53
C GLU A 210 0.82 -17.19 3.95
N GLY A 211 -0.35 -17.16 4.60
CA GLY A 211 -0.48 -17.60 5.98
C GLY A 211 0.22 -16.67 6.98
N LEU A 212 1.10 -17.21 7.83
CA LEU A 212 1.76 -16.46 8.92
C LEU A 212 3.12 -15.86 8.55
N ALA A 213 3.66 -16.15 7.36
CA ALA A 213 4.96 -15.67 6.92
C ALA A 213 4.80 -14.61 5.83
N ALA A 214 5.61 -13.54 5.93
CA ALA A 214 5.74 -12.55 4.88
C ALA A 214 7.01 -12.83 4.08
N ARG A 215 6.87 -13.00 2.77
CA ARG A 215 8.00 -13.06 1.84
C ARG A 215 8.17 -11.70 1.18
N SER A 216 9.39 -11.19 1.13
CA SER A 216 9.70 -9.95 0.43
C SER A 216 10.30 -10.23 -0.94
N ILE A 217 9.80 -9.55 -1.96
CA ILE A 217 10.24 -9.65 -3.35
C ILE A 217 10.83 -8.30 -3.78
N PRO A 218 12.09 -8.26 -4.25
CA PRO A 218 12.70 -7.03 -4.76
C PRO A 218 11.96 -6.50 -6.00
N ALA A 219 11.90 -5.17 -6.16
CA ALA A 219 11.24 -4.55 -7.31
C ALA A 219 11.76 -5.02 -8.69
N GLY A 220 13.02 -5.43 -8.78
CA GLY A 220 13.63 -5.94 -10.02
C GLY A 220 13.06 -7.29 -10.49
N GLU A 221 12.53 -8.11 -9.57
CA GLU A 221 11.95 -9.43 -9.85
C GLU A 221 10.40 -9.39 -9.92
N ALA A 222 9.81 -8.24 -9.57
CA ALA A 222 8.38 -8.11 -9.32
C ALA A 222 7.50 -8.45 -10.53
N ARG A 223 7.92 -8.09 -11.74
CA ARG A 223 7.10 -8.31 -12.94
C ARG A 223 6.92 -9.80 -13.22
N ASP A 224 8.01 -10.55 -13.24
CA ASP A 224 7.97 -11.99 -13.50
C ASP A 224 7.27 -12.72 -12.36
N TYR A 225 7.52 -12.28 -11.12
CA TYR A 225 6.85 -12.81 -9.93
C TYR A 225 5.32 -12.69 -10.00
N VAL A 226 4.83 -11.48 -10.23
CA VAL A 226 3.39 -11.19 -10.34
C VAL A 226 2.79 -11.88 -11.56
N ALA A 227 3.51 -11.92 -12.69
CA ALA A 227 3.05 -12.59 -13.90
C ALA A 227 2.85 -14.10 -13.68
N GLY A 228 3.77 -14.76 -12.95
CA GLY A 228 3.63 -16.17 -12.57
C GLY A 228 2.37 -16.40 -11.72
N ILE A 229 2.20 -15.64 -10.64
CA ILE A 229 0.99 -15.71 -9.79
C ILE A 229 -0.28 -15.49 -10.63
N LEU A 230 -0.29 -14.46 -11.47
CA LEU A 230 -1.44 -14.10 -12.27
C LEU A 230 -1.83 -15.23 -13.24
N ASN A 231 -0.86 -15.76 -13.98
CA ASN A 231 -1.12 -16.76 -15.03
C ASN A 231 -1.35 -18.17 -14.48
N ASP A 232 -0.67 -18.55 -13.40
CA ASP A 232 -0.68 -19.92 -12.91
C ASP A 232 -1.81 -20.18 -11.91
N ARG A 233 -2.27 -19.14 -11.20
CA ARG A 233 -3.27 -19.27 -10.12
C ARG A 233 -4.51 -18.46 -10.40
N ILE A 234 -4.34 -17.16 -10.61
CA ILE A 234 -5.46 -16.21 -10.55
C ILE A 234 -6.34 -16.26 -11.81
N LEU A 235 -5.78 -16.16 -13.01
CA LEU A 235 -6.54 -16.20 -14.25
C LEU A 235 -7.25 -17.55 -14.49
N PRO A 236 -6.60 -18.71 -14.28
CA PRO A 236 -7.27 -20.00 -14.38
C PRO A 236 -8.45 -20.14 -13.40
N ALA A 237 -8.28 -19.72 -12.14
CA ALA A 237 -9.35 -19.75 -11.15
C ALA A 237 -10.52 -18.82 -11.48
N ALA A 238 -10.23 -17.69 -12.15
CA ALA A 238 -11.23 -16.79 -12.70
C ALA A 238 -11.87 -17.27 -14.02
N GLY A 239 -11.47 -18.44 -14.56
CA GLY A 239 -11.93 -18.95 -15.86
C GLY A 239 -11.45 -18.11 -17.05
N ARG A 240 -10.36 -17.35 -16.90
CA ARG A 240 -9.78 -16.49 -17.93
C ARG A 240 -8.54 -17.15 -18.56
N PRO A 241 -8.28 -16.90 -19.86
CA PRO A 241 -7.04 -17.37 -20.47
C PRO A 241 -5.85 -16.65 -19.85
N ALA A 242 -4.69 -17.31 -19.85
CA ALA A 242 -3.43 -16.69 -19.43
C ALA A 242 -3.15 -15.42 -20.26
N SER A 243 -2.52 -14.45 -19.61
CA SER A 243 -2.05 -13.23 -20.28
C SER A 243 -0.97 -13.60 -21.28
N ALA A 244 -1.05 -13.10 -22.51
CA ALA A 244 0.07 -13.20 -23.44
C ALA A 244 1.31 -12.47 -22.83
N PRO A 245 2.53 -13.02 -22.98
CA PRO A 245 3.73 -12.29 -22.61
C PRO A 245 3.78 -10.98 -23.42
N ARG A 246 3.90 -9.85 -22.72
CA ARG A 246 4.10 -8.53 -23.34
C ARG A 246 5.57 -8.30 -23.66
#